data_AF-Q21XG9-F1
#
_entry.id   AF-Q21XG9-F1
#
_cell.length_a   1.000
_cell.length_b   1.000
_cell.length_c   1.000
_cell.angle_alpha   90.00
_cell.angle_beta   90.00
_cell.angle_gamma   90.00
#
_symmetry.space_group_name_H-M   'P 1'
#
loop_
_entity.id
_entity.type
_entity.pdbx_description
1 polymer ?
#
loop_
_entity_poly.entity_id
_entity_poly.type
_entity_poly.pdbx_seq_one_letter_code
_entity_poly.pdbx_strand_id
1 'polypeptide(L)'
;MPLTKVTPVKKNILASALLIALPLTLLAQTPAKAVHKAKRLAPSQVEIKSKAVQMAAGIRAAEAALSPAELAIAALIYQGSMPCELGASVTVTADPKAPGYFDLQIKNLKYRMTPVVTSTGAIRLEDQQAGAVWLQLSNKSMLMNQKLGQRLADVCMNPEQVIVAERLIKSPAPSLLDKPIVVASDPKPPVAAPSVAPSLPDAPIVVASDPKPPVAGPDPVPQPALCAAPSYC
;
A
#
# COMPACT_ATOMS: atom_id res chain seq x y z
N MET A 1 -20.99 -26.27 -48.18
CA MET A 1 -21.49 -25.55 -46.99
C MET A 1 -20.70 -24.25 -46.88
N PRO A 2 -21.32 -23.09 -47.17
CA PRO A 2 -20.59 -21.85 -47.40
C PRO A 2 -20.32 -21.03 -46.12
N LEU A 3 -19.19 -20.33 -46.17
CA LEU A 3 -18.74 -19.28 -45.25
C LEU A 3 -19.80 -18.19 -45.02
N THR A 4 -19.98 -17.76 -43.76
CA THR A 4 -20.76 -16.56 -43.43
C THR A 4 -19.85 -15.50 -42.79
N LYS A 5 -19.82 -14.33 -43.42
CA LYS A 5 -18.98 -13.16 -43.13
C LYS A 5 -19.52 -12.37 -41.93
N VAL A 6 -18.57 -11.80 -41.18
CA VAL A 6 -18.75 -10.75 -40.16
C VAL A 6 -19.33 -9.48 -40.79
N THR A 7 -20.33 -8.88 -40.14
CA THR A 7 -20.85 -7.53 -40.43
C THR A 7 -20.59 -6.59 -39.24
N PRO A 8 -20.15 -5.34 -39.47
CA PRO A 8 -20.06 -4.31 -38.43
C PRO A 8 -21.36 -3.49 -38.33
N VAL A 9 -21.87 -3.30 -37.10
CA VAL A 9 -23.07 -2.49 -36.79
C VAL A 9 -22.73 -1.00 -36.70
N LYS A 10 -23.73 -0.21 -37.08
CA LYS A 10 -23.72 1.11 -37.71
C LYS A 10 -23.72 2.28 -36.70
N LYS A 11 -23.06 3.37 -37.12
CA LYS A 11 -23.01 4.71 -36.52
C LYS A 11 -24.40 5.36 -36.48
N ASN A 12 -24.86 5.81 -35.30
CA ASN A 12 -26.05 6.64 -35.14
C ASN A 12 -25.66 8.13 -35.14
N ILE A 13 -26.04 8.81 -36.23
CA ILE A 13 -26.04 10.26 -36.37
C ILE A 13 -27.43 10.73 -35.97
N LEU A 14 -27.54 11.57 -34.95
CA LEU A 14 -28.74 12.34 -34.65
C LEU A 14 -28.47 13.81 -34.98
N ALA A 15 -29.11 14.25 -36.06
CA ALA A 15 -29.23 15.65 -36.43
C ALA A 15 -30.39 16.26 -35.63
N SER A 16 -30.13 17.37 -34.95
CA SER A 16 -31.18 18.21 -34.36
C SER A 16 -30.87 19.66 -34.76
N ALA A 17 -31.61 20.14 -35.76
CA ALA A 17 -31.61 21.53 -36.20
C ALA A 17 -32.88 22.20 -35.66
N LEU A 18 -32.73 23.25 -34.87
CA LEU A 18 -33.80 24.20 -34.58
C LEU A 18 -33.22 25.63 -34.58
N LEU A 19 -33.60 26.39 -35.61
CA LEU A 19 -33.33 27.82 -35.79
C LEU A 19 -34.17 28.64 -34.81
N ILE A 20 -33.54 29.52 -34.01
CA ILE A 20 -34.19 30.69 -33.41
C ILE A 20 -33.21 31.89 -33.48
N ALA A 21 -33.80 33.05 -33.76
CA ALA A 21 -33.27 34.31 -34.26
C ALA A 21 -32.21 35.06 -33.42
N LEU A 22 -31.47 35.91 -34.13
CA LEU A 22 -30.56 36.99 -33.68
C LEU A 22 -31.28 38.05 -32.81
N PRO A 23 -30.57 38.77 -31.92
CA PRO A 23 -29.96 40.04 -32.37
C PRO A 23 -28.54 40.33 -31.88
N LEU A 24 -27.81 41.03 -32.74
CA LEU A 24 -26.59 41.79 -32.47
C LEU A 24 -26.75 42.67 -31.22
N THR A 25 -25.87 42.48 -30.23
CA THR A 25 -25.48 43.56 -29.31
C THR A 25 -23.96 43.65 -29.25
N LEU A 26 -23.49 44.76 -29.83
CA LEU A 26 -22.13 45.26 -29.81
C LEU A 26 -21.86 45.88 -28.43
N LEU A 27 -20.97 45.29 -27.64
CA LEU A 27 -20.24 45.98 -26.58
C LEU A 27 -18.77 45.57 -26.66
N ALA A 28 -18.01 46.40 -27.37
CA ALA A 28 -16.56 46.44 -27.31
C ALA A 28 -16.16 46.88 -25.88
N GLN A 29 -15.81 45.91 -25.03
CA GLN A 29 -15.08 46.16 -23.79
C GLN A 29 -13.64 45.72 -24.03
N THR A 30 -12.78 46.72 -24.17
CA THR A 30 -11.33 46.56 -24.18
C THR A 30 -10.88 45.86 -22.90
N PRO A 31 -10.19 44.71 -22.96
CA PRO A 31 -9.42 44.26 -21.81
C PRO A 31 -8.22 45.20 -21.73
N ALA A 32 -8.33 46.23 -20.89
CA ALA A 32 -7.16 46.87 -20.33
C ALA A 32 -6.33 45.75 -19.69
N LYS A 33 -5.23 45.40 -20.34
CA LYS A 33 -4.19 44.56 -19.75
C LYS A 33 -3.71 45.28 -18.49
N ALA A 34 -4.34 44.97 -17.36
CA ALA A 34 -3.72 45.14 -16.06
C ALA A 34 -2.52 44.19 -16.06
N VAL A 35 -1.38 44.72 -16.47
CA VAL A 35 -0.08 44.11 -16.23
C VAL A 35 0.06 44.06 -14.72
N HIS A 36 -0.36 42.94 -14.12
CA HIS A 36 0.11 42.56 -12.80
C HIS A 36 1.61 42.38 -12.93
N LYS A 37 2.34 43.47 -12.64
CA LYS A 37 3.78 43.45 -12.42
C LYS A 37 4.00 42.40 -11.35
N ALA A 38 4.52 41.23 -11.74
CA ALA A 38 4.92 40.20 -10.82
C ALA A 38 5.93 40.84 -9.87
N LYS A 39 5.51 41.14 -8.64
CA LYS A 39 6.39 41.67 -7.60
C LYS A 39 7.43 40.59 -7.35
N ARG A 40 8.64 40.79 -7.87
CA ARG A 40 9.78 39.90 -7.64
C ARG A 40 9.96 39.80 -6.13
N LEU A 41 9.76 38.60 -5.58
CA LEU A 41 10.01 38.35 -4.17
C LEU A 41 11.46 38.75 -3.87
N ALA A 42 11.68 39.41 -2.73
CA ALA A 42 13.01 39.69 -2.24
C ALA A 42 13.80 38.36 -2.07
N PRO A 43 15.12 38.35 -2.27
CA PRO A 43 15.94 37.12 -2.16
C PRO A 43 15.71 36.36 -0.85
N SER A 44 15.50 37.08 0.25
CA SER A 44 15.17 36.51 1.56
C SER A 44 13.82 35.79 1.61
N GLN A 45 12.79 36.30 0.91
CA GLN A 45 11.50 35.60 0.83
C GLN A 45 11.59 34.35 -0.06
N VAL A 46 12.47 34.34 -1.07
CA VAL A 46 12.73 33.16 -1.89
C VAL A 46 13.43 32.07 -1.06
N GLU A 47 14.41 32.44 -0.23
CA GLU A 47 15.12 31.50 0.65
C GLU A 47 14.23 30.93 1.76
N ILE A 48 13.39 31.75 2.39
CA ILE A 48 12.42 31.26 3.39
C ILE A 48 11.44 30.28 2.75
N LYS A 49 10.92 30.61 1.55
CA LYS A 49 10.00 29.74 0.82
C LYS A 49 10.68 28.43 0.39
N SER A 50 11.94 28.46 -0.04
CA SER A 50 12.66 27.25 -0.44
C SER A 50 12.96 26.34 0.76
N LYS A 51 13.40 26.90 1.90
CA LYS A 51 13.57 26.13 3.15
C LYS A 51 12.26 25.51 3.62
N ALA A 52 11.16 26.26 3.59
CA ALA A 52 9.84 25.73 3.96
C ALA A 52 9.41 24.57 3.04
N VAL A 53 9.66 24.68 1.73
CA VAL A 53 9.38 23.59 0.76
C VAL A 53 10.25 22.37 1.03
N GLN A 54 11.54 22.55 1.34
CA GLN A 54 12.45 21.45 1.67
C GLN A 54 12.08 20.76 2.99
N MET A 55 11.73 21.52 4.03
CA MET A 55 11.24 20.96 5.29
C MET A 55 9.93 20.20 5.10
N ALA A 56 8.97 20.76 4.35
CA ALA A 56 7.73 20.07 4.02
C ALA A 56 7.98 18.82 3.16
N ALA A 57 8.99 18.82 2.29
CA ALA A 57 9.41 17.64 1.54
C ALA A 57 10.04 16.58 2.46
N GLY A 58 10.89 16.97 3.41
CA GLY A 58 11.50 16.07 4.39
C GLY A 58 10.46 15.41 5.30
N ILE A 59 9.47 16.17 5.78
CA ILE A 59 8.36 15.63 6.58
C ILE A 59 7.53 14.65 5.73
N ARG A 60 7.15 15.03 4.50
CA ARG A 60 6.42 14.12 3.60
C ARG A 60 7.20 12.85 3.27
N ALA A 61 8.53 12.94 3.15
CA ALA A 61 9.37 11.78 2.91
C ALA A 61 9.44 10.86 4.15
N ALA A 62 9.51 11.43 5.35
CA ALA A 62 9.47 10.66 6.59
C ALA A 62 8.09 10.01 6.82
N GLU A 63 7.01 10.70 6.51
CA GLU A 63 5.64 10.21 6.62
C GLU A 63 5.31 9.16 5.55
N ALA A 64 5.98 9.21 4.39
CA ALA A 64 5.91 8.18 3.36
C ALA A 64 6.81 6.97 3.65
N ALA A 65 7.73 7.05 4.61
CA ALA A 65 8.57 5.93 4.99
C ALA A 65 7.77 4.99 5.89
N LEU A 66 7.43 3.83 5.34
CA LEU A 66 6.75 2.76 6.06
C LEU A 66 7.61 2.29 7.25
N SER A 67 6.97 2.08 8.39
CA SER A 67 7.59 1.48 9.57
C SER A 67 7.99 0.02 9.30
N PRO A 68 8.93 -0.57 10.07
CA PRO A 68 9.29 -1.97 9.94
C PRO A 68 8.11 -2.93 10.11
N ALA A 69 7.15 -2.59 10.98
CA ALA A 69 5.95 -3.38 11.20
C ALA A 69 5.03 -3.37 9.97
N GLU A 70 4.84 -2.21 9.33
CA GLU A 70 4.06 -2.10 8.10
C GLU A 70 4.73 -2.82 6.94
N LEU A 71 6.07 -2.77 6.86
CA LEU A 71 6.82 -3.50 5.83
C LEU A 71 6.74 -5.02 6.03
N ALA A 72 6.70 -5.50 7.28
CA ALA A 72 6.47 -6.92 7.58
C ALA A 72 5.06 -7.37 7.16
N ILE A 73 4.04 -6.53 7.37
CA ILE A 73 2.68 -6.79 6.86
C ILE A 73 2.68 -6.80 5.34
N ALA A 74 3.42 -5.89 4.71
CA ALA A 74 3.50 -5.81 3.26
C ALA A 74 3.99 -7.11 2.61
N ALA A 75 4.93 -7.80 3.24
CA ALA A 75 5.46 -9.08 2.76
C ALA A 75 4.42 -10.23 2.75
N LEU A 76 3.32 -10.09 3.48
CA LEU A 76 2.27 -11.11 3.61
C LEU A 76 1.08 -10.90 2.65
N ILE A 77 1.08 -9.81 1.90
CA ILE A 77 -0.06 -9.47 1.03
C ILE A 77 -0.06 -10.37 -0.20
N TYR A 78 -1.23 -10.93 -0.49
CA TYR A 78 -1.44 -11.68 -1.71
C TYR A 78 -1.56 -10.74 -2.91
N GLN A 79 -0.78 -11.04 -3.94
CA GLN A 79 -0.69 -10.26 -5.17
C GLN A 79 -1.31 -11.02 -6.34
N GLY A 80 -1.64 -10.29 -7.40
CA GLY A 80 -2.25 -10.81 -8.61
C GLY A 80 -3.73 -10.45 -8.74
N SER A 81 -4.37 -11.03 -9.75
CA SER A 81 -5.80 -10.85 -10.01
C SER A 81 -6.60 -11.87 -9.23
N MET A 82 -7.40 -11.39 -8.28
CA MET A 82 -8.28 -12.22 -7.46
C MET A 82 -9.72 -12.09 -7.97
N PRO A 83 -10.33 -13.21 -8.44
CA PRO A 83 -11.76 -13.22 -8.71
C PRO A 83 -12.53 -13.03 -7.41
N CYS A 84 -13.61 -12.26 -7.48
CA CYS A 84 -14.47 -11.89 -6.38
C CYS A 84 -15.91 -12.33 -6.65
N GLU A 85 -16.80 -12.09 -5.70
CA GLU A 85 -18.23 -12.33 -5.87
C GLU A 85 -18.83 -11.52 -7.05
N LEU A 86 -19.98 -11.97 -7.55
CA LEU A 86 -20.77 -11.30 -8.60
C LEU A 86 -19.98 -11.00 -9.89
N GLY A 87 -18.91 -11.75 -10.16
CA GLY A 87 -18.07 -11.59 -11.34
C GLY A 87 -17.14 -10.38 -11.30
N ALA A 88 -16.96 -9.74 -10.14
CA ALA A 88 -15.92 -8.73 -9.96
C ALA A 88 -14.53 -9.37 -9.90
N SER A 89 -13.49 -8.57 -10.16
CA SER A 89 -12.10 -8.97 -10.00
C SER A 89 -11.28 -7.79 -9.49
N VAL A 90 -10.39 -8.05 -8.55
CA VAL A 90 -9.48 -7.06 -7.98
C VAL A 90 -8.05 -7.50 -8.27
N THR A 91 -7.26 -6.61 -8.83
CA THR A 91 -5.83 -6.82 -9.04
C THR A 91 -5.04 -6.08 -7.97
N VAL A 92 -4.17 -6.79 -7.26
CA VAL A 92 -3.23 -6.23 -6.29
C VAL A 92 -1.81 -6.36 -6.85
N THR A 93 -1.09 -5.25 -6.91
CA THR A 93 0.29 -5.21 -7.44
C THR A 93 1.18 -4.44 -6.49
N ALA A 94 2.32 -4.99 -6.07
CA ALA A 94 3.32 -4.22 -5.33
C ALA A 94 3.97 -3.15 -6.22
N ASP A 95 4.23 -1.96 -5.68
CA ASP A 95 4.97 -0.94 -6.42
C ASP A 95 6.49 -1.21 -6.36
N PRO A 96 7.16 -1.48 -7.49
CA PRO A 96 8.61 -1.69 -7.50
C PRO A 96 9.42 -0.44 -7.12
N LYS A 97 8.83 0.77 -7.23
CA LYS A 97 9.49 2.04 -6.90
C LYS A 97 9.36 2.39 -5.42
N ALA A 98 8.39 1.80 -4.73
CA ALA A 98 8.09 2.11 -3.33
C ALA A 98 7.73 0.81 -2.60
N PRO A 99 8.73 0.08 -2.08
CA PRO A 99 8.51 -1.17 -1.36
C PRO A 99 7.50 -0.99 -0.22
N GLY A 100 6.52 -1.89 -0.17
CA GLY A 100 5.43 -1.88 0.81
C GLY A 100 4.21 -1.05 0.42
N TYR A 101 4.25 -0.30 -0.68
CA TYR A 101 3.06 0.26 -1.32
C TYR A 101 2.47 -0.71 -2.33
N PHE A 102 1.16 -0.67 -2.46
CA PHE A 102 0.41 -1.51 -3.39
C PHE A 102 -0.53 -0.67 -4.23
N ASP A 103 -0.62 -1.00 -5.51
CA ASP A 103 -1.66 -0.47 -6.39
C ASP A 103 -2.79 -1.51 -6.45
N LEU A 104 -3.99 -1.10 -6.05
CA LEU A 104 -5.20 -1.88 -6.18
C LEU A 104 -6.04 -1.38 -7.33
N GLN A 105 -6.43 -2.28 -8.23
CA GLN A 105 -7.29 -1.96 -9.35
C GLN A 105 -8.57 -2.81 -9.33
N ILE A 106 -9.72 -2.16 -9.45
CA ILE A 106 -11.02 -2.78 -9.64
C ILE A 106 -11.78 -2.02 -10.73
N LYS A 107 -12.22 -2.71 -11.79
CA LYS A 107 -12.89 -2.07 -12.93
C LYS A 107 -12.05 -0.87 -13.44
N ASN A 108 -12.58 0.35 -13.35
CA ASN A 108 -11.94 1.60 -13.76
C ASN A 108 -11.36 2.41 -12.57
N LEU A 109 -11.37 1.86 -11.36
CA LEU A 109 -10.88 2.52 -10.15
C LEU A 109 -9.49 1.98 -9.81
N LYS A 110 -8.61 2.88 -9.40
CA LYS A 110 -7.25 2.58 -8.93
C LYS A 110 -7.02 3.26 -7.59
N TYR A 111 -6.42 2.53 -6.65
CA TYR A 111 -6.13 2.99 -5.31
C TYR A 111 -4.66 2.78 -4.99
N ARG A 112 -4.08 3.75 -4.29
CA ARG A 112 -2.71 3.68 -3.80
C ARG A 112 -2.74 3.31 -2.34
N MET A 113 -2.39 2.07 -2.06
CA MET A 113 -2.65 1.44 -0.77
C MET A 113 -1.38 1.31 0.05
N THR A 114 -1.54 1.51 1.36
CA THR A 114 -0.50 1.40 2.39
C THR A 114 -0.92 0.40 3.45
N PRO A 115 -0.02 -0.43 3.99
CA PRO A 115 -0.31 -1.34 5.09
C PRO A 115 -0.61 -0.53 6.35
N VAL A 116 -1.57 -1.00 7.14
CA VAL A 116 -1.89 -0.42 8.44
C VAL A 116 -1.84 -1.53 9.48
N VAL A 117 -1.14 -1.27 10.58
CA VAL A 117 -1.05 -2.20 11.71
C VAL A 117 -2.44 -2.33 12.34
N THR A 118 -2.93 -3.57 12.48
CA THR A 118 -4.22 -3.85 13.12
C THR A 118 -4.00 -4.65 14.40
N SER A 119 -4.84 -4.40 15.41
CA SER A 119 -4.84 -5.18 16.66
C SER A 119 -5.48 -6.55 16.49
N THR A 120 -6.35 -6.73 15.49
CA THR A 120 -7.08 -7.97 15.24
C THR A 120 -6.27 -9.01 14.44
N GLY A 121 -5.06 -8.65 13.98
CA GLY A 121 -4.20 -9.52 13.17
C GLY A 121 -4.68 -9.71 11.73
N ALA A 122 -5.73 -9.03 11.30
CA ALA A 122 -6.16 -9.03 9.89
C ALA A 122 -5.24 -8.09 9.08
N ILE A 123 -4.79 -8.54 7.92
CA ILE A 123 -3.98 -7.72 7.03
C ILE A 123 -4.89 -6.64 6.44
N ARG A 124 -4.52 -5.37 6.64
CA ARG A 124 -5.29 -4.22 6.21
C ARG A 124 -4.41 -3.28 5.39
N LEU A 125 -4.94 -2.91 4.25
CA LEU A 125 -4.39 -1.95 3.31
C LEU A 125 -5.35 -0.77 3.19
N GLU A 126 -4.84 0.45 3.20
CA GLU A 126 -5.64 1.67 3.12
C GLU A 126 -5.10 2.68 2.12
N ASP A 127 -6.02 3.32 1.43
CA ASP A 127 -5.84 4.60 0.75
C ASP A 127 -6.70 5.62 1.50
N GLN A 128 -6.09 6.34 2.45
CA GLN A 128 -6.80 7.31 3.28
C GLN A 128 -7.39 8.47 2.45
N GLN A 129 -6.76 8.80 1.32
CA GLN A 129 -7.21 9.89 0.45
C GLN A 129 -8.45 9.49 -0.34
N ALA A 130 -8.48 8.29 -0.92
CA ALA A 130 -9.65 7.77 -1.62
C ALA A 130 -10.71 7.17 -0.67
N GLY A 131 -10.33 6.85 0.57
CA GLY A 131 -11.15 6.11 1.52
C GLY A 131 -11.27 4.62 1.20
N ALA A 132 -10.37 4.06 0.40
CA ALA A 132 -10.41 2.65 0.05
C ALA A 132 -9.72 1.82 1.14
N VAL A 133 -10.34 0.70 1.52
CA VAL A 133 -9.83 -0.22 2.52
C VAL A 133 -9.90 -1.63 1.94
N TRP A 134 -8.74 -2.28 1.86
CA TRP A 134 -8.62 -3.67 1.50
C TRP A 134 -8.33 -4.50 2.74
N LEU A 135 -9.16 -5.50 2.99
CA LEU A 135 -9.02 -6.44 4.10
C LEU A 135 -8.70 -7.81 3.52
N GLN A 136 -7.56 -8.37 3.92
CA GLN A 136 -7.15 -9.72 3.59
C GLN A 136 -7.32 -10.58 4.85
N LEU A 137 -8.30 -11.47 4.80
CA LEU A 137 -8.50 -12.51 5.81
C LEU A 137 -7.84 -13.82 5.33
N SER A 138 -7.82 -14.82 6.18
CA SER A 138 -7.21 -16.13 5.89
C SER A 138 -7.88 -16.86 4.72
N ASN A 139 -9.20 -16.71 4.56
CA ASN A 139 -10.00 -17.44 3.59
C ASN A 139 -10.59 -16.58 2.46
N LYS A 140 -10.67 -15.26 2.65
CA LYS A 140 -11.16 -14.33 1.64
C LYS A 140 -10.63 -12.93 1.86
N SER A 141 -10.73 -12.11 0.84
CA SER A 141 -10.40 -10.69 0.89
C SER A 141 -11.58 -9.86 0.41
N MET A 142 -11.60 -8.59 0.79
CA MET A 142 -12.68 -7.68 0.43
C MET A 142 -12.18 -6.24 0.29
N LEU A 143 -12.80 -5.50 -0.64
CA LEU A 143 -12.52 -4.10 -0.91
C LEU A 143 -13.72 -3.24 -0.54
N MET A 144 -13.48 -2.24 0.30
CA MET A 144 -14.51 -1.31 0.76
C MET A 144 -14.10 0.13 0.45
N ASN A 145 -15.08 0.98 0.18
CA ASN A 145 -14.94 2.42 0.30
C ASN A 145 -15.51 2.81 1.67
N GLN A 146 -14.61 3.05 2.63
CA GLN A 146 -14.96 3.42 4.00
C GLN A 146 -15.66 4.79 4.06
N LYS A 147 -15.30 5.74 3.19
CA LYS A 147 -15.92 7.08 3.16
C LYS A 147 -17.39 7.03 2.74
N LEU A 148 -17.72 6.16 1.79
CA LEU A 148 -19.09 5.98 1.29
C LEU A 148 -19.84 4.85 2.01
N GLY A 149 -19.18 4.11 2.90
CA GLY A 149 -19.75 2.91 3.53
C GLY A 149 -20.10 1.79 2.54
N GLN A 150 -19.49 1.79 1.34
CA GLN A 150 -19.85 0.88 0.25
C GLN A 150 -18.86 -0.27 0.12
N ARG A 151 -19.37 -1.50 -0.06
CA ARG A 151 -18.55 -2.64 -0.46
C ARG A 151 -18.38 -2.66 -1.98
N LEU A 152 -17.14 -2.57 -2.45
CA LEU A 152 -16.82 -2.52 -3.88
C LEU A 152 -16.61 -3.94 -4.46
N ALA A 153 -16.00 -4.82 -3.66
CA ALA A 153 -15.89 -6.25 -3.94
C ALA A 153 -15.88 -7.04 -2.62
N ASP A 154 -16.51 -8.21 -2.62
CA ASP A 154 -16.45 -9.18 -1.53
C ASP A 154 -15.98 -10.53 -2.05
N VAL A 155 -15.56 -11.39 -1.13
CA VAL A 155 -15.24 -12.80 -1.39
C VAL A 155 -14.19 -12.94 -2.49
N CYS A 156 -13.21 -12.03 -2.51
CA CYS A 156 -12.06 -12.14 -3.39
C CYS A 156 -11.12 -13.24 -2.85
N MET A 157 -10.69 -14.17 -3.70
CA MET A 157 -9.83 -15.27 -3.24
C MET A 157 -8.60 -15.44 -4.12
N ASN A 158 -7.42 -15.49 -3.49
CA ASN A 158 -6.22 -16.07 -4.07
C ASN A 158 -6.28 -17.61 -3.97
N PRO A 159 -5.69 -18.41 -4.88
CA PRO A 159 -5.55 -19.86 -4.75
C PRO A 159 -5.24 -20.41 -3.35
N GLU A 160 -4.35 -19.79 -2.58
CA GLU A 160 -4.08 -20.21 -1.19
C GLU A 160 -5.31 -20.06 -0.28
N GLN A 161 -6.03 -18.95 -0.43
CA GLN A 161 -7.24 -18.67 0.33
C GLN A 161 -8.39 -19.62 -0.05
N VAL A 162 -8.46 -20.06 -1.31
CA VAL A 162 -9.45 -21.08 -1.76
C VAL A 162 -9.25 -22.38 -0.98
N ILE A 163 -8.01 -22.85 -0.85
CA ILE A 163 -7.69 -24.07 -0.09
C ILE A 163 -8.12 -23.92 1.38
N VAL A 164 -7.83 -22.77 2.00
CA VAL A 164 -8.23 -22.48 3.38
C VAL A 164 -9.76 -22.43 3.50
N ALA A 165 -10.44 -21.77 2.56
CA ALA A 165 -11.90 -21.68 2.52
C ALA A 165 -12.55 -23.08 2.42
N GLU A 166 -12.04 -23.95 1.55
CA GLU A 166 -12.52 -25.32 1.42
C GLU A 166 -12.32 -26.14 2.70
N ARG A 167 -11.18 -25.98 3.37
CA ARG A 167 -10.93 -26.66 4.67
C ARG A 167 -11.90 -26.18 5.73
N LEU A 168 -12.17 -24.88 5.80
CA LEU A 168 -13.13 -24.31 6.76
C LEU A 168 -14.56 -24.79 6.50
N ILE A 169 -14.94 -25.03 5.24
CA ILE A 169 -16.23 -25.63 4.89
C ILE A 169 -16.30 -27.08 5.35
N LYS A 170 -15.22 -27.86 5.16
CA LYS A 170 -15.14 -29.28 5.55
C LYS A 170 -15.03 -29.48 7.06
N SER A 171 -14.47 -28.51 7.77
CA SER A 171 -14.23 -28.59 9.22
C SER A 171 -14.43 -27.21 9.85
N PRO A 172 -15.71 -26.77 9.98
CA PRO A 172 -16.01 -25.50 10.60
C PRO A 172 -15.59 -25.49 12.07
N ALA A 173 -15.29 -24.30 12.59
CA ALA A 173 -15.06 -24.14 14.02
C ALA A 173 -16.31 -24.62 14.79
N PRO A 174 -16.13 -25.34 15.92
CA PRO A 174 -17.25 -25.84 16.70
C PRO A 174 -18.13 -24.69 17.15
N SER A 175 -19.45 -24.80 16.96
CA SER A 175 -20.40 -23.79 17.41
C SER A 175 -20.35 -23.67 18.93
N LEU A 176 -20.34 -22.43 19.42
CA LEU A 176 -20.39 -22.15 20.85
C LEU A 176 -21.74 -22.53 21.51
N LEU A 177 -22.78 -22.80 20.71
CA LEU A 177 -24.14 -23.08 21.18
C LEU A 177 -24.48 -24.58 21.23
N ASP A 178 -23.73 -25.42 20.54
CA ASP A 178 -23.99 -26.87 20.45
C ASP A 178 -23.36 -27.65 21.62
N LYS A 179 -22.58 -26.96 22.46
CA LYS A 179 -22.10 -27.47 23.74
C LYS A 179 -22.54 -26.50 24.82
N PRO A 180 -23.05 -26.98 25.97
CA PRO A 180 -23.08 -26.17 27.17
C PRO A 180 -21.67 -25.61 27.35
N ILE A 181 -21.56 -24.29 27.38
CA ILE A 181 -20.34 -23.64 27.85
C ILE A 181 -20.25 -24.06 29.32
N VAL A 182 -19.58 -25.18 29.59
CA VAL A 182 -18.92 -25.38 30.88
C VAL A 182 -17.84 -24.32 30.93
N VAL A 183 -18.26 -23.10 31.28
CA VAL A 183 -17.36 -22.14 31.89
C VAL A 183 -16.90 -22.87 33.14
N ALA A 184 -15.72 -23.50 33.05
CA ALA A 184 -15.03 -23.96 34.23
C ALA A 184 -14.74 -22.70 35.04
N SER A 185 -15.68 -22.35 35.92
CA SER A 185 -15.51 -21.35 36.95
C SER A 185 -14.61 -21.95 38.01
N ASP A 186 -13.32 -21.98 37.72
CA ASP A 186 -12.27 -22.03 38.73
C ASP A 186 -11.37 -20.82 38.51
N PRO A 187 -11.36 -19.84 39.43
CA PRO A 187 -10.27 -18.89 39.51
C PRO A 187 -9.09 -19.61 40.14
N LYS A 188 -8.39 -20.42 39.35
CA LYS A 188 -6.99 -20.74 39.64
C LYS A 188 -6.15 -19.96 38.63
N PRO A 189 -5.43 -18.90 39.06
CA PRO A 189 -4.37 -18.32 38.24
C PRO A 189 -3.47 -19.45 37.75
N PRO A 190 -3.02 -19.44 36.49
CA PRO A 190 -2.02 -20.41 36.05
C PRO A 190 -0.83 -20.27 37.00
N VAL A 191 -0.65 -21.28 37.86
CA VAL A 191 0.59 -21.48 38.59
C VAL A 191 1.64 -21.58 37.51
N ALA A 192 2.56 -20.61 37.54
CA ALA A 192 3.75 -20.60 36.72
C ALA A 192 4.32 -22.01 36.61
N ALA A 193 4.38 -22.54 35.39
CA ALA A 193 5.30 -23.62 35.10
C ALA A 193 6.70 -23.09 35.44
N PRO A 194 7.51 -23.80 36.26
CA PRO A 194 8.87 -23.40 36.50
C PRO A 194 9.61 -23.41 35.17
N SER A 195 10.18 -22.26 34.82
CA SER A 195 11.21 -22.13 33.80
C SER A 195 12.32 -23.11 34.14
N VAL A 196 12.40 -24.23 33.42
CA VAL A 196 13.60 -25.07 33.40
C VAL A 196 14.56 -24.40 32.44
N ALA A 197 15.35 -23.49 32.99
CA ALA A 197 16.56 -23.01 32.35
C ALA A 197 17.54 -24.19 32.20
N PRO A 198 18.19 -24.38 31.04
CA PRO A 198 19.41 -25.17 30.98
C PRO A 198 20.51 -24.41 31.70
N SER A 199 20.90 -24.90 32.87
CA SER A 199 22.11 -24.51 33.58
C SER A 199 23.34 -24.86 32.74
N LEU A 200 24.04 -23.83 32.23
CA LEU A 200 25.47 -23.92 31.93
C LEU A 200 26.26 -23.62 33.21
N PRO A 201 27.29 -24.41 33.56
CA PRO A 201 28.11 -24.15 34.74
C PRO A 201 29.05 -22.96 34.55
N ASP A 202 29.28 -22.27 35.68
CA ASP A 202 30.08 -21.07 35.90
C ASP A 202 31.50 -21.10 35.30
N ALA A 203 31.90 -19.95 34.75
CA ALA A 203 33.30 -19.52 34.68
C ALA A 203 33.40 -18.05 35.14
N PRO A 204 34.48 -17.65 35.83
CA PRO A 204 34.42 -16.59 36.83
C PRO A 204 34.54 -15.18 36.26
N ILE A 205 34.00 -14.27 37.08
CA ILE A 205 34.05 -12.82 37.02
C ILE A 205 35.49 -12.28 36.85
N VAL A 206 35.69 -11.38 35.89
CA VAL A 206 36.77 -10.38 35.94
C VAL A 206 36.15 -8.99 35.74
N VAL A 207 36.31 -8.16 36.77
CA VAL A 207 35.79 -6.80 36.90
C VAL A 207 36.70 -5.79 36.20
N ALA A 208 36.06 -4.94 35.41
CA ALA A 208 36.31 -3.54 35.04
C ALA A 208 37.74 -2.97 34.96
N SER A 209 38.00 -2.24 33.87
CA SER A 209 38.79 -0.99 33.83
C SER A 209 38.53 -0.22 32.51
N ASP A 210 37.71 0.84 32.56
CA ASP A 210 37.68 1.94 31.57
C ASP A 210 38.97 2.82 31.69
N PRO A 211 39.17 3.90 30.90
CA PRO A 211 39.35 3.98 29.44
C PRO A 211 40.56 4.89 29.03
N LYS A 212 41.06 4.84 27.79
CA LYS A 212 41.76 5.99 27.16
C LYS A 212 41.86 5.89 25.61
N PRO A 213 41.57 6.96 24.84
CA PRO A 213 41.81 7.06 23.38
C PRO A 213 43.17 7.76 23.11
N PRO A 214 43.56 8.17 21.88
CA PRO A 214 43.16 7.82 20.50
C PRO A 214 44.39 7.33 19.66
N VAL A 215 44.24 7.16 18.33
CA VAL A 215 45.05 7.85 17.28
C VAL A 215 45.01 7.10 15.93
N ALA A 216 44.66 7.89 14.89
CA ALA A 216 45.05 7.91 13.47
C ALA A 216 45.12 6.63 12.60
N GLY A 217 44.53 6.73 11.41
CA GLY A 217 44.86 5.89 10.25
C GLY A 217 46.29 6.11 9.73
N PRO A 218 46.70 5.42 8.64
CA PRO A 218 46.23 5.86 7.33
C PRO A 218 46.01 4.76 6.25
N ASP A 219 45.28 5.19 5.20
CA ASP A 219 45.52 4.93 3.77
C ASP A 219 45.09 3.62 3.05
N PRO A 220 44.88 3.70 1.71
CA PRO A 220 43.72 3.12 1.04
C PRO A 220 44.01 1.82 0.29
N VAL A 221 42.92 1.09 0.04
CA VAL A 221 42.85 -0.13 -0.77
C VAL A 221 43.34 0.13 -2.20
N PRO A 222 44.27 -0.68 -2.75
CA PRO A 222 44.68 -0.58 -4.14
C PRO A 222 43.60 -1.15 -5.07
N GLN A 223 43.19 -0.35 -6.05
CA GLN A 223 42.38 -0.80 -7.19
C GLN A 223 43.20 -1.75 -8.07
N PRO A 224 42.67 -2.90 -8.52
CA PRO A 224 43.28 -3.62 -9.63
C PRO A 224 43.01 -2.88 -10.94
N ALA A 225 44.11 -2.64 -11.65
CA ALA A 225 44.19 -1.91 -12.91
C ALA A 225 43.35 -2.55 -14.02
N LEU A 226 42.89 -1.67 -14.91
CA LEU A 226 42.34 -1.99 -16.21
C LEU A 226 43.29 -2.90 -17.01
N CYS A 227 42.77 -4.03 -17.51
CA CYS A 227 43.29 -4.64 -18.72
C CYS A 227 42.31 -4.33 -19.85
N ALA A 228 42.74 -3.43 -20.74
CA ALA A 228 42.10 -3.16 -22.00
C ALA A 228 42.65 -4.11 -23.08
N ALA A 229 41.75 -4.95 -23.61
CA ALA A 229 41.78 -5.57 -24.95
C ALA A 229 42.77 -6.76 -25.19
N PRO A 230 42.68 -7.46 -26.35
CA PRO A 230 41.78 -8.60 -26.54
C PRO A 230 42.55 -9.85 -27.01
N SER A 231 42.10 -11.06 -26.62
CA SER A 231 42.29 -12.37 -27.30
C SER A 231 42.48 -13.50 -26.30
N TYR A 232 41.60 -14.51 -26.37
CA TYR A 232 41.72 -15.88 -25.86
C TYR A 232 42.05 -16.09 -24.37
N CYS A 233 41.02 -16.40 -23.57
CA CYS A 233 40.83 -17.62 -22.75
C CYS A 233 39.68 -17.41 -21.76
#